data_AF-A0A368HAE6-F1
#
_entry.id   AF-A0A368HAE6-F1
#
_cell.length_a   1.000
_cell.length_b   1.000
_cell.length_c   1.000
_cell.angle_alpha   90.00
_cell.angle_beta   90.00
_cell.angle_gamma   90.00
#
_symmetry.space_group_name_H-M   'P 1'
#
loop_
_entity.id
_entity.type
_entity.pdbx_description
1 polymer ?
#
loop_
_entity_poly.entity_id
_entity_poly.type
_entity_poly.pdbx_seq_one_letter_code
_entity_poly.pdbx_strand_id
1 'polypeptide(L)' 'MLLYVFTVLLLLNAFTQDAVAQPVCADRVPGPVCKQMKDKGNCNNQVFDVIARMQCAKTCGFCQ' A
#
# COMPACT_ATOMS: atom_id res chain seq x y z
N MET A 1 -14.98 -9.81 -37.94
CA MET A 1 -15.26 -10.24 -36.56
C MET A 1 -13.99 -10.43 -35.73
N LEU A 2 -12.95 -11.12 -36.22
CA LEU A 2 -11.66 -11.30 -35.51
C LEU A 2 -10.98 -9.99 -35.13
N LEU A 3 -10.95 -9.00 -36.03
CA LEU A 3 -10.34 -7.68 -35.77
C LEU A 3 -10.97 -6.97 -34.57
N TYR A 4 -12.28 -7.10 -34.39
CA TYR A 4 -13.00 -6.51 -33.25
C TYR A 4 -12.60 -7.16 -31.92
N VAL A 5 -12.45 -8.50 -31.91
CA VAL A 5 -12.01 -9.24 -30.71
C VAL A 5 -10.59 -8.81 -30.31
N PHE A 6 -9.69 -8.67 -31.28
CA PHE A 6 -8.34 -8.16 -31.04
C PHE A 6 -8.33 -6.73 -30.49
N THR A 7 -9.18 -5.84 -31.02
CA THR A 7 -9.28 -4.46 -30.51
C THR A 7 -9.81 -4.42 -29.08
N VAL A 8 -10.78 -5.25 -28.72
CA VAL A 8 -11.34 -5.32 -27.35
C VAL A 8 -10.29 -5.85 -26.36
N LEU A 9 -9.53 -6.88 -26.74
CA LEU A 9 -8.45 -7.42 -25.91
C LEU A 9 -7.32 -6.40 -25.68
N LEU A 10 -6.95 -5.62 -26.71
CA LEU A 10 -5.92 -4.58 -26.57
C LEU A 10 -6.37 -3.44 -25.66
N LEU A 11 -7.64 -3.02 -25.77
CA LEU A 11 -8.21 -2.01 -24.88
C LEU A 11 -8.25 -2.51 -23.43
N LEU A 12 -8.71 -3.74 -23.19
CA LEU A 12 -8.75 -4.31 -21.83
C LEU A 12 -7.35 -4.37 -21.18
N ASN A 13 -6.31 -4.72 -21.93
CA ASN A 13 -4.93 -4.73 -21.41
C ASN A 13 -4.34 -3.32 -21.18
N ALA A 14 -4.80 -2.31 -21.93
CA ALA A 14 -4.38 -0.93 -21.73
C ALA A 14 -5.00 -0.30 -20.46
N PHE A 15 -6.20 -0.76 -20.07
CA PHE A 15 -6.92 -0.26 -18.88
C PHE A 15 -6.67 -1.05 -17.60
N THR A 16 -5.89 -2.14 -17.62
CA THR A 16 -5.62 -2.96 -16.42
C THR A 16 -4.41 -2.53 -15.61
N GLN A 17 -3.67 -1.50 -16.03
CA GLN A 17 -2.47 -1.04 -15.29
C GLN A 17 -2.79 -0.37 -13.95
N ASP A 18 -4.00 0.16 -13.76
CA ASP A 18 -4.39 0.88 -12.53
C ASP A 18 -5.22 0.04 -11.54
N ALA A 19 -5.53 -1.22 -11.87
CA ALA A 19 -6.36 -2.09 -11.04
C ALA A 19 -5.58 -2.97 -10.05
N VAL A 20 -4.25 -2.95 -10.08
CA VAL A 20 -3.46 -3.32 -8.90
C VAL A 20 -3.54 -2.13 -7.98
N ALA A 21 -4.47 -2.18 -7.02
CA ALA A 21 -4.50 -1.27 -5.88
C ALA A 21 -3.13 -1.31 -5.20
N GLN A 22 -2.22 -0.45 -5.65
CA GLN A 22 -1.00 -0.13 -4.92
C GLN A 22 -1.49 0.26 -3.53
N PRO A 23 -1.03 -0.40 -2.46
CA PRO A 23 -1.46 -0.03 -1.12
C PRO A 23 -1.11 1.44 -0.93
N VAL A 24 -2.13 2.29 -0.88
CA VAL A 24 -1.95 3.73 -0.64
C VAL A 24 -1.08 3.87 0.60
N CYS A 25 0.07 4.55 0.46
CA CYS A 25 0.99 4.74 1.56
C CYS A 25 0.36 5.65 2.61
N ALA A 26 -0.21 5.03 3.64
CA ALA A 26 -0.92 5.73 4.69
C ALA A 26 -0.81 5.01 6.01
N ASP A 27 -0.92 5.78 7.09
CA ASP A 27 -1.19 5.23 8.41
C ASP A 27 -2.68 4.92 8.50
N ARG A 28 -3.02 3.76 9.08
CA ARG A 28 -4.40 3.27 9.21
C ARG A 28 -4.99 3.48 10.61
N VAL A 29 -4.20 4.02 11.53
CA VAL A 29 -4.61 4.38 12.88
C VAL A 29 -4.34 5.86 13.14
N PRO A 30 -4.96 6.47 14.18
CA PRO A 30 -4.75 7.88 14.48
C PRO A 30 -3.26 8.23 14.66
N GLY A 31 -2.86 9.38 14.13
CA GLY A 31 -1.47 9.86 14.16
C GLY A 31 -0.77 9.78 15.54
N PRO A 32 -1.43 10.12 16.68
CA PRO A 32 -0.83 9.99 18.00
C PRO A 32 -0.40 8.55 18.36
N VAL A 33 -1.11 7.54 17.85
CA VAL A 33 -0.79 6.11 18.08
C VAL A 33 0.50 5.75 17.34
N CYS A 34 0.59 6.11 16.05
CA CYS A 34 1.80 5.86 15.27
C CYS A 34 3.01 6.66 15.77
N LYS A 35 2.78 7.90 16.20
CA LYS A 35 3.82 8.72 16.85
C LYS A 35 4.33 8.05 18.12
N GLN A 36 3.43 7.58 19.00
CA GLN A 36 3.84 6.86 20.21
C GLN A 36 4.62 5.58 19.87
N MET A 37 4.19 4.84 18.84
CA MET A 37 4.87 3.62 18.41
C MET A 37 6.29 3.90 17.92
N LYS A 38 6.47 4.98 17.15
CA LYS A 38 7.78 5.46 16.71
C LYS A 38 8.64 5.93 17.89
N ASP A 39 8.09 6.74 18.79
CA ASP A 39 8.79 7.30 19.95
C ASP A 39 9.26 6.18 20.92
N LYS A 40 8.52 5.06 20.99
CA LYS A 40 8.90 3.86 21.76
C LYS A 40 9.90 2.94 21.07
N GLY A 41 10.33 3.26 19.83
CA GLY A 41 11.23 2.42 19.04
C GLY A 41 10.59 1.18 18.43
N ASN A 42 9.26 1.07 18.45
CA ASN A 42 8.55 -0.14 18.00
C ASN A 42 8.50 -0.28 16.47
N CYS A 43 8.82 0.77 15.70
CA CYS A 43 9.00 0.63 14.25
C CYS A 43 10.15 -0.34 13.90
N ASN A 44 11.15 -0.50 14.78
CA ASN A 44 12.31 -1.38 14.55
C ASN A 44 12.30 -2.64 15.43
N ASN A 45 11.20 -2.89 16.13
CA ASN A 45 11.07 -4.03 17.02
C ASN A 45 10.42 -5.19 16.27
N GLN A 46 11.08 -6.35 16.23
CA GLN A 46 10.61 -7.53 15.51
C GLN A 46 9.22 -8.00 15.97
N VAL A 47 8.88 -7.81 17.25
CA VAL A 47 7.55 -8.14 17.80
C VAL A 47 6.45 -7.28 17.17
N PHE A 48 6.79 -6.04 16.80
CA PHE A 48 5.84 -5.06 16.26
C PHE A 48 5.95 -4.88 14.74
N ASP A 49 6.88 -5.55 14.06
CA ASP A 49 7.17 -5.33 12.62
C ASP A 49 5.91 -5.45 11.75
N VAL A 50 5.12 -6.51 11.95
CA VAL A 50 3.86 -6.73 11.22
C VAL A 50 2.86 -5.60 11.47
N ILE A 51 2.67 -5.22 12.74
CA ILE A 51 1.74 -4.15 13.12
C ILE A 51 2.23 -2.82 12.57
N ALA A 52 3.53 -2.54 12.64
CA ALA A 52 4.13 -1.30 12.17
C ALA A 52 3.99 -1.14 10.66
N ARG A 53 4.22 -2.20 9.89
CA ARG A 53 4.03 -2.22 8.43
C ARG A 53 2.57 -2.08 8.01
N MET A 54 1.63 -2.64 8.78
CA MET A 54 0.22 -2.58 8.40
C MET A 54 -0.51 -1.32 8.85
N GLN A 55 -0.15 -0.77 10.02
CA GLN A 55 -0.91 0.28 10.67
C GLN A 55 -0.23 1.65 10.60
N CYS A 56 1.11 1.68 10.57
CA CYS A 56 1.90 2.91 10.65
C CYS A 56 2.96 2.97 9.54
N ALA A 57 2.60 2.47 8.35
CA ALA A 57 3.51 2.32 7.22
C ALA A 57 4.21 3.63 6.86
N LYS A 58 3.46 4.73 6.86
CA LYS A 58 3.97 6.05 6.52
C LYS A 58 4.81 6.64 7.66
N THR A 59 4.30 6.62 8.90
CA THR A 59 5.02 7.18 10.06
C THR A 59 6.34 6.46 10.34
N CYS A 60 6.37 5.13 10.18
CA CYS A 60 7.58 4.30 10.32
C CYS A 60 8.47 4.29 9.07
N GLY A 61 8.05 4.89 7.95
CA GLY A 61 8.88 5.05 6.75
C GLY A 61 9.00 3.79 5.88
N PHE A 62 8.01 2.89 5.93
CA PHE A 62 7.98 1.66 5.12
C PHE A 62 7.45 1.88 3.70
N CYS A 63 6.92 3.06 3.40
CA CYS A 63 6.44 3.46 2.07
C CYS A 63 6.60 4.97 1.88
N GLN A 64 6.47 5.44 0.63
CA GLN A 64 6.49 6.85 0.23
C GLN A 64 5.28 7.17 -0.65
#